data_AF-A0A0J9S349-F1
#
_entry.id   AF-A0A0J9S349-F1
#
_cell.length_a   1.000
_cell.length_b   1.000
_cell.length_c   1.000
_cell.angle_alpha   90.00
_cell.angle_beta   90.00
_cell.angle_gamma   90.00
#
_symmetry.space_group_name_H-M   'P 1'
#
loop_
_entity.id
_entity.type
_entity.pdbx_description
1 polymer ?
#
loop_
_entity_poly.entity_id
_entity_poly.type
_entity_poly.pdbx_seq_one_letter_code
_entity_poly.pdbx_strand_id
1 'polypeptide(L)'
;MKGYKDRYMKKKGLSKLDCYYENKVFAKINHIRDIAQKMHNDKKRWKKFFLKKYGIGLIIFSLIPGLGLIFYILFGIDGWGEGIIKLCNENNHDNKWETPLKYMEYSNMMFTVTMMIIVLSFVTYILIKFIKYERLKAEKCKMNKNYHSII
;
A
#
# COMPACT_ATOMS: atom_id res chain seq x y z
N MET A 1 -11.98 -1.84 -20.04
CA MET A 1 -13.41 -1.83 -19.65
C MET A 1 -14.17 -0.97 -20.67
N LYS A 2 -15.05 -1.54 -21.50
CA LYS A 2 -15.86 -0.75 -22.46
C LYS A 2 -16.69 0.32 -21.70
N GLY A 3 -16.83 1.52 -22.27
CA GLY A 3 -17.53 2.66 -21.66
C GLY A 3 -16.74 3.44 -20.59
N TYR A 4 -15.41 3.26 -20.49
CA TYR A 4 -14.58 4.10 -19.62
C TYR A 4 -14.64 5.58 -20.03
N LYS A 5 -14.52 5.87 -21.34
CA LYS A 5 -14.54 7.24 -21.87
C LYS A 5 -15.83 7.97 -21.45
N ASP A 6 -16.99 7.35 -21.62
CA ASP A 6 -18.28 7.97 -21.29
C ASP A 6 -18.42 8.27 -19.79
N ARG A 7 -18.03 7.33 -18.92
CA ARG A 7 -18.05 7.55 -17.46
C ARG A 7 -17.02 8.59 -17.01
N TYR A 8 -15.88 8.66 -17.70
CA TYR A 8 -14.83 9.61 -17.42
C TYR A 8 -15.21 11.04 -17.84
N MET A 9 -15.84 11.21 -19.01
CA MET A 9 -16.30 12.52 -19.50
C MET A 9 -17.37 13.14 -18.60
N LYS A 10 -18.22 12.32 -17.96
CA LYS A 10 -19.27 12.79 -17.05
C LYS A 10 -18.76 13.24 -15.67
N LYS A 11 -17.49 13.02 -15.33
CA LYS A 11 -16.91 13.31 -14.00
C LYS A 11 -16.11 14.62 -13.99
N LYS A 12 -16.21 15.37 -12.90
CA LYS A 12 -15.49 16.65 -12.67
C LYS A 12 -14.61 16.57 -11.41
N GLY A 13 -13.55 17.39 -11.39
CA GLY A 13 -12.65 17.53 -10.23
C GLY A 13 -11.98 16.21 -9.79
N LEU A 14 -11.91 16.00 -8.47
CA LEU A 14 -11.28 14.83 -7.84
C LEU A 14 -11.87 13.49 -8.30
N SER A 15 -13.17 13.46 -8.60
CA SER A 15 -13.84 12.24 -9.09
C SER A 15 -13.28 11.76 -10.43
N LYS A 16 -12.76 12.68 -11.25
CA LYS A 16 -12.12 12.38 -12.54
C LYS A 16 -10.77 11.69 -12.33
N LEU A 17 -10.01 12.13 -11.33
CA LEU A 17 -8.74 11.51 -10.94
C LEU A 17 -8.96 10.12 -10.35
N ASP A 18 -9.90 9.94 -9.42
CA ASP A 18 -10.22 8.60 -8.89
C ASP A 18 -10.69 7.67 -10.02
N CYS A 19 -11.52 8.16 -10.95
CA CYS A 19 -11.94 7.35 -12.11
C CYS A 19 -10.79 6.96 -13.04
N TYR A 20 -9.82 7.85 -13.22
CA TYR A 20 -8.60 7.57 -13.99
C TYR A 20 -7.74 6.50 -13.32
N TYR A 21 -7.46 6.66 -12.02
CA TYR A 21 -6.69 5.68 -11.25
C TYR A 21 -7.39 4.32 -11.18
N GLU A 22 -8.70 4.29 -10.99
CA GLU A 22 -9.49 3.05 -11.00
C GLU A 22 -9.33 2.30 -12.32
N ASN A 23 -9.47 3.00 -13.47
CA ASN A 23 -9.28 2.37 -14.78
C ASN A 23 -7.84 1.87 -14.98
N LYS A 24 -6.84 2.60 -14.49
CA LYS A 24 -5.42 2.22 -14.57
C LYS A 24 -5.11 0.98 -13.72
N VAL A 25 -5.64 0.92 -12.50
CA VAL A 25 -5.53 -0.24 -11.60
C VAL A 25 -6.23 -1.45 -12.24
N PHE A 26 -7.45 -1.28 -12.76
CA PHE A 26 -8.18 -2.37 -13.41
C PHE A 26 -7.50 -2.88 -14.68
N ALA A 27 -6.85 -2.00 -15.45
CA ALA A 27 -6.04 -2.42 -16.59
C ALA A 27 -4.87 -3.32 -16.16
N LYS A 28 -4.16 -2.94 -15.09
CA LYS A 28 -3.09 -3.77 -14.51
C LYS A 28 -3.61 -5.11 -14.00
N ILE A 29 -4.75 -5.14 -13.31
CA ILE A 29 -5.35 -6.39 -12.81
C ILE A 29 -5.74 -7.31 -13.98
N ASN A 30 -6.36 -6.77 -15.04
CA ASN A 30 -6.68 -7.55 -16.24
C ASN A 30 -5.42 -8.19 -16.83
N HIS A 31 -4.36 -7.41 -17.02
CA HIS A 31 -3.10 -7.90 -17.56
C HIS A 31 -2.47 -9.00 -16.69
N ILE A 32 -2.48 -8.84 -15.36
CA ILE A 32 -2.01 -9.88 -14.43
C ILE A 32 -2.83 -11.16 -14.60
N ARG A 33 -4.14 -11.04 -14.75
CA ARG A 33 -5.04 -12.18 -14.94
C ARG A 33 -4.86 -12.86 -16.29
N ASP A 34 -4.60 -12.12 -17.36
CA ASP A 34 -4.32 -12.69 -18.68
C ASP A 34 -3.00 -13.49 -18.65
N ILE A 35 -1.99 -12.99 -17.94
CA ILE A 35 -0.76 -13.75 -17.66
C ILE A 35 -1.06 -14.98 -16.80
N ALA A 36 -1.89 -14.83 -15.76
CA ALA A 36 -2.27 -15.93 -14.89
C ALA A 36 -2.99 -17.04 -15.65
N GLN A 37 -3.89 -16.67 -16.57
CA GLN A 37 -4.64 -17.61 -17.41
C GLN A 37 -3.72 -18.34 -18.39
N LYS A 38 -2.75 -17.66 -19.01
CA LYS A 38 -1.72 -18.31 -19.85
C LYS A 38 -0.84 -19.28 -19.05
N MET A 39 -0.68 -19.04 -17.75
CA MET A 39 0.16 -19.82 -16.83
C MET A 39 -0.67 -20.76 -15.93
N HIS A 40 -1.96 -20.95 -16.25
CA HIS A 40 -2.96 -21.67 -15.46
C HIS A 40 -2.54 -23.09 -15.07
N ASN A 41 -1.84 -23.81 -15.96
CA ASN A 41 -1.46 -25.20 -15.74
C ASN A 41 -0.36 -25.36 -14.67
N ASP A 42 0.39 -24.30 -14.36
CA ASP A 42 1.48 -24.32 -13.38
C ASP A 42 1.21 -23.34 -12.21
N LYS A 43 0.26 -23.70 -11.33
CA LYS A 43 -0.08 -22.91 -10.13
C LYS A 43 1.14 -22.53 -9.29
N LYS A 44 2.15 -23.42 -9.20
CA LYS A 44 3.42 -23.19 -8.50
C LYS A 44 4.26 -22.11 -9.19
N ARG A 45 4.36 -22.16 -10.52
CA ARG A 45 5.09 -21.18 -11.34
C ARG A 45 4.43 -19.80 -11.28
N TRP A 46 3.10 -19.75 -11.35
CA TRP A 46 2.36 -18.49 -11.25
C TRP A 46 2.58 -17.79 -9.89
N LYS A 47 2.47 -18.52 -8.76
CA LYS A 47 2.75 -17.96 -7.43
C LYS A 47 4.18 -17.40 -7.34
N LYS A 48 5.17 -18.14 -7.83
CA LYS A 48 6.58 -17.70 -7.82
C LYS A 48 6.79 -16.46 -8.67
N PHE A 49 6.17 -16.39 -9.85
CA PHE A 49 6.22 -15.22 -10.72
C PHE A 49 5.58 -13.99 -10.07
N PHE A 50 4.40 -14.15 -9.47
CA PHE A 50 3.69 -13.07 -8.79
C PHE A 50 4.49 -12.54 -7.60
N LEU A 51 5.02 -13.43 -6.75
CA LEU A 51 5.87 -13.07 -5.62
C LEU A 51 7.17 -12.39 -6.07
N LYS A 52 7.81 -12.86 -7.15
CA LYS A 52 9.05 -12.24 -7.65
C LYS A 52 8.81 -10.84 -8.24
N LYS A 53 7.67 -10.63 -8.93
CA LYS A 53 7.36 -9.36 -9.60
C LYS A 53 6.73 -8.31 -8.68
N TYR A 54 5.78 -8.73 -7.83
CA TYR A 54 5.02 -7.82 -6.97
C TYR A 54 5.40 -7.96 -5.49
N GLY A 55 5.87 -9.13 -5.06
CA GLY A 55 6.28 -9.37 -3.68
C GLY A 55 7.50 -8.54 -3.28
N ILE A 56 8.51 -8.38 -4.15
CA ILE A 56 9.67 -7.53 -3.84
C ILE A 56 9.26 -6.08 -3.54
N GLY A 57 8.32 -5.53 -4.32
CA GLY A 57 7.83 -4.17 -4.12
C GLY A 57 7.02 -4.02 -2.83
N LEU A 58 6.19 -5.01 -2.49
CA LEU A 58 5.43 -5.02 -1.24
C LEU A 58 6.35 -5.14 -0.01
N ILE A 59 7.41 -5.96 -0.11
CA ILE A 59 8.41 -6.10 0.95
C ILE A 59 9.07 -4.73 1.17
N ILE A 60 9.62 -4.11 0.13
CA ILE A 60 10.27 -2.80 0.24
C ILE A 60 9.30 -1.75 0.80
N PHE A 61 8.04 -1.73 0.34
CA PHE A 61 7.02 -0.80 0.83
C PHE A 61 6.73 -1.01 2.33
N SER A 62 6.70 -2.26 2.79
CA SER A 62 6.51 -2.59 4.20
C SER A 62 7.72 -2.26 5.08
N LEU A 63 8.91 -2.09 4.50
CA LEU A 63 10.11 -1.68 5.25
C LEU A 63 10.14 -0.17 5.52
N ILE A 64 9.38 0.65 4.79
CA ILE A 64 9.39 2.12 4.94
C ILE A 64 9.08 2.57 6.38
N PRO A 65 8.03 2.05 7.06
CA PRO A 65 7.79 2.37 8.47
C PRO A 65 8.93 1.94 9.39
N GLY A 66 9.71 0.92 8.99
CA GLY A 66 10.86 0.43 9.75
C GLY A 66 11.98 1.46 9.89
N LEU A 67 12.08 2.44 8.98
CA LEU A 67 13.07 3.52 9.12
C LEU A 67 12.83 4.37 10.37
N GLY A 68 11.56 4.60 10.73
CA GLY A 68 11.21 5.30 11.96
C GLY A 68 11.53 4.49 13.23
N LEU A 69 11.50 3.16 13.14
CA LEU A 69 11.86 2.28 14.25
C LEU A 69 13.36 2.32 14.60
N ILE A 70 14.23 2.59 13.64
CA ILE A 70 15.68 2.67 13.85
C ILE A 70 16.02 3.75 14.89
N PHE A 71 15.35 4.90 14.82
CA PHE A 71 15.54 5.99 15.77
C PHE A 71 15.20 5.57 17.20
N TYR A 72 14.10 4.83 17.39
CA TYR A 72 13.71 4.32 18.70
C TYR A 72 14.67 3.28 19.26
N ILE A 73 15.27 2.46 18.40
CA ILE A 73 16.30 1.49 18.84
C ILE A 73 17.58 2.23 19.28
N LEU A 74 17.94 3.32 18.60
CA LEU A 74 19.15 4.08 18.91
C LEU A 74 19.03 4.86 20.21
N PHE A 75 17.92 5.57 20.44
CA PHE A 75 17.77 6.49 21.57
C PHE A 75 16.89 5.96 22.70
N GLY A 76 16.10 4.92 22.44
CA GLY A 76 15.15 4.37 23.40
C GLY A 76 13.82 5.11 23.39
N ILE A 77 12.86 4.55 24.11
CA ILE A 77 11.57 5.19 24.45
C ILE A 77 11.41 5.05 25.96
N ASP A 78 11.02 6.15 26.60
CA ASP A 78 10.65 6.17 28.01
C ASP A 78 9.56 5.12 28.29
N GLY A 79 9.89 4.11 29.10
CA GLY A 79 8.99 3.02 29.49
C GLY A 79 9.03 1.75 28.62
N TRP A 80 9.78 1.74 27.50
CA TRP A 80 9.96 0.53 26.66
C TRP A 80 11.38 -0.03 26.70
N GLY A 81 12.37 0.81 26.93
CA GLY A 81 13.76 0.37 27.10
C GLY A 81 14.75 1.48 26.77
N GLU A 82 15.92 1.41 27.42
CA GLU A 82 17.04 2.29 27.11
C GLU A 82 17.56 2.02 25.69
N GLY A 83 17.83 3.08 24.93
CA GLY A 83 18.46 2.98 23.62
C GLY A 83 19.92 2.53 23.69
N ILE A 84 20.47 2.17 22.54
CA ILE A 84 21.90 1.86 22.40
C ILE A 84 22.78 3.05 22.80
N ILE A 85 22.34 4.27 22.46
CA ILE A 85 23.05 5.50 22.78
C ILE A 85 22.54 6.00 24.13
N LYS A 86 23.36 5.81 25.16
CA LYS A 86 23.14 6.44 26.46
C LYS A 86 23.55 7.90 26.37
N LEU A 87 22.57 8.80 26.43
CA LEU A 87 22.85 10.20 26.67
C LEU A 87 23.29 10.38 28.12
N CYS A 88 24.42 11.05 28.31
CA CYS A 88 24.93 11.40 29.63
C CYS A 88 23.98 12.45 30.25
N ASN A 89 23.30 12.08 31.33
CA ASN A 89 22.31 12.90 32.03
C ASN A 89 22.90 13.38 33.38
N GLU A 90 24.15 13.85 33.35
CA GLU A 90 24.85 14.30 34.55
C GLU A 90 24.84 15.83 34.60
N ASN A 91 24.35 16.37 35.72
CA ASN A 91 23.96 17.78 35.93
C ASN A 91 25.10 18.82 35.77
N ASN A 92 26.31 18.40 35.39
CA ASN A 92 27.51 19.24 35.28
C ASN A 92 27.93 19.54 33.84
N HIS A 93 27.19 19.06 32.83
CA HIS A 93 27.41 19.40 31.43
C HIS A 93 26.26 20.29 30.91
N ASP A 94 26.57 21.27 30.07
CA ASP A 94 25.55 22.08 29.40
C ASP A 94 24.60 21.18 28.60
N ASN A 95 23.35 21.04 29.06
CA ASN A 95 22.30 20.16 28.50
C ASN A 95 21.72 20.66 27.16
N LYS A 96 22.54 21.33 26.34
CA LYS A 96 22.12 21.96 25.07
C LYS A 96 21.49 20.99 24.07
N TRP A 97 21.73 19.69 24.24
CA TRP A 97 21.25 18.62 23.36
C TRP A 97 19.92 17.98 23.79
N GLU A 98 19.42 18.26 25.00
CA GLU A 98 18.18 17.66 25.49
C GLU A 98 16.95 18.16 24.72
N THR A 99 16.88 19.46 24.43
CA THR A 99 15.75 20.06 23.72
C THR A 99 15.67 19.61 22.25
N PRO A 100 16.76 19.63 21.44
CA PRO A 100 16.69 19.12 20.07
C PRO A 100 16.34 17.63 19.99
N LEU A 101 16.81 16.81 20.94
CA LEU A 101 16.52 15.37 20.95
C LEU A 101 15.05 15.08 21.19
N LYS A 102 14.40 15.78 22.14
CA LYS A 102 12.95 15.63 22.37
C LYS A 102 12.13 16.01 21.12
N TYR A 103 12.50 17.07 20.42
CA TYR A 103 11.84 17.44 19.16
C TYR A 103 12.06 16.38 18.06
N MET A 104 13.26 15.83 17.98
CA MET A 104 13.60 14.79 17.01
C MET A 104 12.80 13.51 17.28
N GLU A 105 12.70 13.09 18.55
CA GLU A 105 11.89 11.95 18.97
C GLU A 105 10.40 12.13 18.63
N TYR A 106 9.82 13.27 19.00
CA TYR A 106 8.42 13.57 18.71
C TYR A 106 8.15 13.58 17.20
N SER A 107 9.02 14.21 16.41
CA SER A 107 8.89 14.26 14.96
C SER A 107 8.96 12.86 14.33
N ASN A 108 9.86 12.01 14.83
CA ASN A 108 10.02 10.65 14.36
C ASN A 108 8.83 9.77 14.76
N MET A 109 8.24 9.99 15.94
CA MET A 109 7.00 9.35 16.37
C MET A 109 5.84 9.67 15.45
N MET A 110 5.63 10.96 15.19
CA MET A 110 4.59 11.42 14.28
C MET A 110 4.80 10.86 12.87
N PHE A 111 6.04 10.83 12.39
CA PHE A 111 6.39 10.24 11.10
C PHE A 111 6.07 8.74 11.05
N THR A 112 6.48 7.97 12.06
CA THR A 112 6.29 6.51 12.12
C THR A 112 4.80 6.16 12.13
N VAL A 113 4.00 6.81 12.98
CA VAL A 113 2.55 6.60 13.07
C VAL A 113 1.87 6.98 11.75
N THR A 114 2.23 8.13 11.17
CA THR A 114 1.67 8.58 9.89
C THR A 114 2.00 7.61 8.76
N MET A 115 3.24 7.13 8.67
CA MET A 115 3.65 6.15 7.65
C MET A 115 2.94 4.80 7.81
N MET A 116 2.77 4.31 9.04
CA MET A 116 1.96 3.12 9.33
C MET A 116 0.53 3.28 8.79
N ILE A 117 -0.13 4.41 9.09
CA ILE A 117 -1.50 4.68 8.63
C ILE A 117 -1.56 4.74 7.09
N ILE A 118 -0.59 5.36 6.44
CA ILE A 118 -0.51 5.45 4.97
C ILE A 118 -0.38 4.05 4.35
N VAL A 119 0.53 3.21 4.89
CA VAL A 119 0.74 1.84 4.39
C VAL A 119 -0.53 1.01 4.53
N LEU A 120 -1.19 1.05 5.70
CA LEU A 120 -2.44 0.33 5.95
C LEU A 120 -3.57 0.82 5.03
N SER A 121 -3.70 2.13 4.86
CA SER A 121 -4.69 2.77 3.99
C SER A 121 -4.47 2.40 2.52
N PHE A 122 -3.21 2.33 2.08
CA PHE A 122 -2.85 1.93 0.72
C PHE A 122 -3.19 0.45 0.45
N VAL A 123 -2.85 -0.45 1.39
CA VAL A 123 -3.16 -1.89 1.26
C VAL A 123 -4.68 -2.12 1.23
N THR A 124 -5.41 -1.53 2.16
CA THR A 124 -6.89 -1.63 2.20
C THR A 124 -7.54 -1.06 0.95
N TYR A 125 -7.06 0.08 0.43
CA TYR A 125 -7.54 0.66 -0.83
C TYR A 125 -7.38 -0.31 -2.02
N ILE A 126 -6.22 -0.96 -2.14
CA ILE A 126 -5.98 -1.95 -3.21
C ILE A 126 -6.95 -3.14 -3.07
N LEU A 127 -7.15 -3.66 -1.86
CA LEU A 127 -8.06 -4.77 -1.61
C LEU A 127 -9.51 -4.41 -1.97
N ILE A 128 -9.99 -3.24 -1.55
CA ILE A 128 -11.34 -2.75 -1.86
C ILE A 128 -11.54 -2.64 -3.38
N LYS A 129 -10.58 -2.02 -4.10
CA LYS A 129 -10.67 -1.90 -5.56
C LYS A 129 -10.56 -3.26 -6.25
N PHE A 130 -9.79 -4.21 -5.72
CA PHE A 130 -9.71 -5.58 -6.24
C PHE A 130 -11.07 -6.31 -6.12
N ILE A 131 -11.73 -6.24 -4.97
CA ILE A 131 -13.08 -6.82 -4.77
C ILE A 131 -14.10 -6.16 -5.71
N LYS A 132 -14.07 -4.83 -5.83
CA LYS A 132 -14.94 -4.09 -6.76
C LYS A 132 -14.75 -4.56 -8.21
N TYR A 133 -13.51 -4.78 -8.63
CA TYR A 133 -13.20 -5.28 -9.96
C TYR A 133 -13.79 -6.68 -10.20
N GLU A 134 -13.63 -7.60 -9.25
CA GLU A 134 -14.18 -8.96 -9.35
C GLU A 134 -15.72 -8.93 -9.47
N ARG A 135 -16.41 -8.10 -8.66
CA ARG A 135 -17.87 -7.92 -8.75
C ARG A 135 -18.32 -7.43 -10.13
N LEU A 136 -17.70 -6.36 -10.63
CA LEU A 136 -18.02 -5.77 -11.95
C LEU A 136 -17.75 -6.75 -13.11
N LYS A 137 -16.80 -7.66 -12.92
CA LYS A 137 -16.49 -8.69 -13.91
C LYS A 137 -17.48 -9.86 -13.84
N ALA A 138 -17.84 -10.31 -12.65
CA ALA A 138 -18.81 -11.38 -12.43
C ALA A 138 -20.18 -11.03 -13.02
N GLU A 139 -20.64 -9.79 -12.82
CA GLU A 139 -21.88 -9.27 -13.41
C GLU A 139 -21.85 -9.33 -14.94
N LYS A 140 -20.72 -8.94 -15.56
CA LYS A 140 -20.57 -9.02 -17.02
C LYS A 140 -20.57 -10.45 -17.55
N CYS A 141 -19.93 -11.38 -16.83
CA CYS A 141 -19.96 -12.79 -17.20
C CYS A 141 -21.39 -13.35 -17.13
N LYS A 142 -22.21 -12.91 -16.16
CA LYS A 142 -23.62 -13.29 -16.03
C LYS A 142 -24.45 -12.77 -17.22
N MET A 143 -24.27 -11.50 -17.60
CA MET A 143 -24.97 -10.92 -18.76
C MET A 143 -24.64 -11.62 -20.09
N ASN A 144 -23.37 -11.99 -20.30
CA ASN A 144 -22.95 -12.67 -21.53
C ASN A 144 -23.54 -14.09 -21.66
N LYS A 145 -23.62 -14.84 -20.55
CA LYS A 145 -24.24 -16.17 -20.53
C LYS A 145 -25.74 -16.11 -20.85
N ASN A 146 -26.45 -15.14 -20.27
CA ASN A 146 -27.89 -14.97 -20.49
C ASN A 146 -28.21 -14.53 -21.93
N TYR A 147 -27.36 -13.73 -22.57
CA TYR A 147 -27.54 -13.37 -23.98
C TYR A 147 -27.39 -14.60 -24.89
N HIS A 148 -26.42 -15.46 -24.59
CA HIS A 148 -26.14 -16.66 -25.38
C HIS A 148 -27.14 -17.81 -25.14
N SER A 149 -27.98 -17.73 -24.10
CA SER A 149 -29.07 -18.67 -23.84
C SER A 149 -30.42 -18.23 -24.41
N ILE A 150 -30.49 -17.02 -24.97
CA ILE A 150 -31.70 -16.46 -25.61
C ILE A 150 -31.63 -16.59 -27.15
N ILE A 151 -30.45 -16.89 -27.70
CA ILE A 151 -30.21 -17.24 -29.11
C ILE A 151 -30.16 -18.76 -29.21
#